data_AF-A0AAD3H0M8-F1
#
_entry.id   AF-A0AAD3H0M8-F1
#
_cell.length_a   1.000
_cell.length_b   1.000
_cell.length_c   1.000
_cell.angle_alpha   90.00
_cell.angle_beta   90.00
_cell.angle_gamma   90.00
#
_symmetry.space_group_name_H-M   'P 1'
#
loop_
_entity.id
_entity.type
_entity.pdbx_description
1 polymer ?
#
loop_
_entity_poly.entity_id
_entity_poly.type
_entity_poly.pdbx_seq_one_letter_code
_entity_poly.pdbx_strand_id
1 'polypeptide(L)'
;MEKRQAVTLDIATPANRSLVILTGGLRSGEQAWTSLYKNILDPNSADLALMIEKQSSEPLYPNSTLFERARYTWFFDDYIDWADAIDIINGTRWRTTHLPRFKSEENGFTILFGGIENLQGSAIIIFMIRWFLLNHIKESDILEKYDTFVVTRTDHFYQCPHMFTEHCMGT
;
A
#
# COMPACT_ATOMS: atom_id res chain seq x y z
N MET A 1 27.96 -18.57 -38.86
CA MET A 1 26.97 -18.93 -37.83
C MET A 1 27.59 -18.65 -36.48
N GLU A 2 27.36 -17.45 -35.97
CA GLU A 2 27.94 -16.93 -34.74
C GLU A 2 27.02 -17.29 -33.57
N LYS A 3 27.53 -18.04 -32.60
CA LYS A 3 26.77 -18.44 -31.41
C LYS A 3 26.60 -17.22 -30.50
N ARG A 4 25.38 -16.71 -30.39
CA ARG A 4 25.01 -15.74 -29.35
C ARG A 4 25.11 -16.41 -27.99
N GLN A 5 26.06 -15.98 -27.18
CA GLN A 5 26.09 -16.25 -25.74
C GLN A 5 24.93 -15.48 -25.10
N ALA A 6 24.05 -16.20 -24.38
CA ALA A 6 23.09 -15.59 -23.49
C ALA A 6 23.86 -15.04 -22.28
N VAL A 7 23.82 -13.72 -22.11
CA VAL A 7 24.29 -13.06 -20.89
C VAL A 7 23.18 -13.21 -19.87
N THR A 8 23.33 -14.15 -18.95
CA THR A 8 22.49 -14.22 -17.76
C THR A 8 22.95 -13.07 -16.84
N LEU A 9 22.15 -12.01 -16.79
CA LEU A 9 22.30 -10.98 -15.75
C LEU A 9 21.93 -11.64 -14.42
N ASP A 10 22.92 -11.91 -13.59
CA ASP A 10 22.71 -12.23 -12.18
C ASP A 10 21.99 -11.05 -11.53
N ILE A 11 20.67 -11.16 -11.37
CA ILE A 11 19.90 -10.22 -10.56
C ILE A 11 20.33 -10.49 -9.12
N ALA A 12 21.28 -9.69 -8.64
CA ALA A 12 21.73 -9.74 -7.26
C ALA A 12 20.51 -9.65 -6.33
N THR A 13 20.26 -10.72 -5.58
CA THR A 13 19.30 -10.72 -4.47
C THR A 13 19.63 -9.54 -3.57
N PRO A 14 18.67 -8.65 -3.25
CA PRO A 14 18.97 -7.54 -2.36
C PRO A 14 19.46 -8.11 -1.01
N ALA A 15 20.56 -7.54 -0.48
CA ALA A 15 21.11 -7.94 0.82
C ALA A 15 20.09 -7.76 1.96
N ASN A 16 19.05 -6.94 1.72
CA ASN A 16 17.88 -6.79 2.55
C ASN A 16 16.63 -7.37 1.90
N ARG A 17 15.89 -8.19 2.64
CA ARG A 17 14.67 -8.85 2.18
C ARG A 17 13.40 -8.30 2.83
N SER A 18 13.48 -7.16 3.51
CA SER A 18 12.32 -6.45 4.08
C SER A 18 11.83 -5.31 3.19
N LEU A 19 10.52 -5.26 2.96
CA LEU A 19 9.83 -4.19 2.25
C LEU A 19 8.76 -3.55 3.15
N VAL A 20 8.93 -2.27 3.45
CA VAL A 20 7.92 -1.46 4.14
C VAL A 20 7.07 -0.75 3.10
N ILE A 21 5.76 -0.92 3.19
CA ILE A 21 4.79 -0.41 2.22
C ILE A 21 3.89 0.61 2.92
N LEU A 22 3.89 1.85 2.43
CA LEU A 22 2.94 2.86 2.87
C LEU A 22 1.71 2.84 1.97
N THR A 23 0.52 2.75 2.56
CA THR A 23 -0.75 2.76 1.82
C THR A 23 -1.61 3.97 2.14
N GLY A 24 -2.29 4.53 1.13
CA GLY A 24 -3.30 5.58 1.26
C GLY A 24 -2.85 6.93 0.71
N GLY A 25 -3.64 7.98 0.93
CA GLY A 25 -3.23 9.33 0.56
C GLY A 25 -2.02 9.79 1.38
N LEU A 26 -1.15 10.63 0.79
CA LEU A 26 -0.04 11.26 1.49
C LEU A 26 -0.60 12.20 2.56
N ARG A 27 -0.69 11.68 3.78
CA ARG A 27 -1.11 12.41 4.97
C ARG A 27 0.09 12.49 5.91
N SER A 28 0.16 13.60 6.65
CA SER A 28 1.32 14.07 7.43
C SER A 28 2.39 14.75 6.58
N GLY A 29 3.59 14.91 7.12
CA GLY A 29 4.70 15.59 6.46
C GLY A 29 6.04 15.06 6.95
N GLU A 30 7.10 15.73 6.53
CA GLU A 30 8.50 15.29 6.67
C GLU A 30 8.90 14.86 8.08
N GLN A 31 8.31 15.44 9.13
CA GLN A 31 8.58 15.01 10.51
C GLN A 31 8.16 13.56 10.77
N ALA A 32 6.97 13.16 10.32
CA ALA A 32 6.49 11.79 10.46
C ALA A 32 7.30 10.84 9.59
N TRP A 33 7.60 11.23 8.36
CA TRP A 33 8.35 10.39 7.42
C TRP A 33 9.82 10.21 7.85
N THR A 34 10.45 11.26 8.37
CA THR A 34 11.78 11.15 9.00
C THR A 34 11.76 10.19 10.19
N SER A 35 10.68 10.19 10.99
CA SER A 35 10.53 9.23 12.08
C SER A 35 10.42 7.78 11.58
N LEU A 36 9.72 7.56 10.46
CA LEU A 36 9.65 6.26 9.78
C LEU A 36 11.04 5.81 9.32
N TYR A 37 11.81 6.69 8.68
CA TYR A 37 13.14 6.34 8.19
C TYR A 37 14.05 5.92 9.34
N LYS A 38 14.17 6.80 10.34
CA LYS A 38 15.04 6.62 11.49
C LYS A 38 14.70 5.38 12.32
N ASN A 39 13.41 5.09 12.50
CA ASN A 39 12.98 4.10 13.48
C ASN A 39 12.50 2.78 12.86
N ILE A 40 12.16 2.77 11.57
CA ILE A 40 11.66 1.57 10.88
C ILE A 40 12.58 1.18 9.73
N LEU A 41 12.86 2.09 8.78
CA LEU A 41 13.60 1.70 7.58
C LEU A 41 15.07 1.42 7.89
N ASP A 42 15.78 2.40 8.45
CA ASP A 42 17.22 2.34 8.59
C ASP A 42 17.69 1.24 9.57
N PRO A 43 17.06 1.03 10.75
CA PRO A 43 17.45 -0.03 11.67
C PRO A 43 17.26 -1.43 11.08
N ASN A 44 16.24 -1.61 10.23
CA ASN A 44 15.99 -2.87 9.53
C ASN A 44 16.66 -2.93 8.16
N SER A 45 17.35 -1.86 7.75
CA SER A 45 17.86 -1.63 6.39
C SER A 45 16.81 -1.89 5.28
N ALA A 46 15.52 -1.70 5.60
CA ALA A 46 14.39 -2.08 4.77
C ALA A 46 14.20 -1.13 3.58
N ASP A 47 13.73 -1.69 2.48
CA ASP A 47 13.29 -0.91 1.32
C ASP A 47 11.91 -0.30 1.58
N LEU A 48 11.62 0.81 0.89
CA LEU A 48 10.35 1.51 0.95
C LEU A 48 9.58 1.35 -0.37
N ALA A 49 8.30 1.04 -0.26
CA ALA A 49 7.34 1.11 -1.34
C ALA A 49 6.16 2.02 -0.97
N LEU A 50 5.59 2.68 -1.97
CA LEU A 50 4.44 3.56 -1.85
C LEU A 50 3.28 2.99 -2.66
N MET A 51 2.11 2.87 -2.04
CA MET A 51 0.83 2.63 -2.71
C MET A 51 -0.11 3.76 -2.35
N ILE A 52 -0.07 4.82 -3.15
CA ILE A 52 -0.68 6.10 -2.79
C ILE A 52 -1.68 6.56 -3.84
N GLU A 53 -2.54 7.47 -3.42
CA GLU A 53 -3.55 8.05 -4.29
C GLU A 53 -2.89 8.84 -5.43
N LYS A 54 -3.41 8.66 -6.65
CA LYS A 54 -3.00 9.44 -7.82
C LYS A 54 -3.51 10.87 -7.68
N GLN A 55 -2.59 11.81 -7.69
CA GLN A 55 -2.94 13.23 -7.61
C GLN A 55 -3.40 13.70 -8.98
N SER A 56 -4.68 14.12 -9.06
CA SER A 56 -5.32 14.59 -10.30
C SER A 56 -4.99 16.06 -10.62
N SER A 57 -4.43 16.79 -9.66
CA SER A 57 -3.88 18.14 -9.79
C SER A 57 -2.38 18.17 -9.47
N GLU A 58 -1.77 19.36 -9.48
CA GLU A 58 -0.38 19.56 -9.03
C GLU A 58 -0.10 18.77 -7.73
N PRO A 59 1.03 18.04 -7.64
CA PRO A 59 1.30 17.22 -6.48
C PRO A 59 1.37 18.12 -5.24
N LEU A 60 0.60 17.79 -4.21
CA LEU A 60 0.60 18.43 -2.90
C LEU A 60 1.99 18.33 -2.23
N TYR A 61 2.77 17.31 -2.60
CA TYR A 61 4.11 17.04 -2.09
C TYR A 61 5.09 16.66 -3.21
N PRO A 62 5.42 17.57 -4.14
CA PRO A 62 6.20 17.25 -5.34
C PRO A 62 7.66 16.92 -5.01
N ASN A 63 8.16 17.45 -3.89
CA ASN A 63 9.54 17.29 -3.42
C ASN A 63 9.60 16.51 -2.09
N SER A 64 8.63 15.63 -1.84
CA SER A 64 8.65 14.83 -0.61
C SER A 64 9.81 13.84 -0.63
N THR A 65 10.50 13.72 0.50
CA THR A 65 11.58 12.74 0.69
C THR A 65 11.08 11.30 0.57
N LEU A 66 9.77 11.04 0.68
CA LEU A 66 9.20 9.72 0.49
C LEU A 66 9.45 9.20 -0.92
N PHE A 67 9.27 10.05 -1.93
CA PHE A 67 9.50 9.66 -3.32
C PHE A 67 10.97 9.41 -3.61
N GLU A 68 11.87 10.17 -2.98
CA GLU A 68 13.32 9.98 -3.10
C GLU A 68 13.78 8.68 -2.42
N ARG A 69 13.19 8.36 -1.26
CA ARG A 69 13.53 7.16 -0.47
C ARG A 69 12.89 5.89 -1.03
N ALA A 70 11.76 6.01 -1.73
CA ALA A 70 11.00 4.88 -2.23
C ALA A 70 11.69 4.18 -3.39
N ARG A 71 11.80 2.85 -3.28
CA ARG A 71 12.25 1.97 -4.36
C ARG A 71 11.13 1.66 -5.35
N TYR A 72 9.89 1.63 -4.86
CA TYR A 72 8.70 1.37 -5.67
C TYR A 72 7.63 2.41 -5.37
N THR A 73 6.96 2.86 -6.41
CA THR A 73 5.84 3.79 -6.30
C THR A 73 4.72 3.33 -7.21
N TRP A 74 3.58 3.03 -6.61
CA TRP A 74 2.34 2.66 -7.28
C TRP A 74 1.25 3.65 -6.91
N PHE A 75 0.30 3.76 -7.84
CA PHE A 75 -0.80 4.69 -7.73
C PHE A 75 -2.12 3.98 -7.90
N PHE A 76 -3.12 4.40 -7.13
CA PHE A 76 -4.52 4.06 -7.37
C PHE A 76 -5.33 5.33 -7.64
N ASP A 77 -6.38 5.21 -8.43
CA ASP A 77 -7.30 6.32 -8.67
C ASP A 77 -8.17 6.56 -7.43
N ASP A 78 -8.49 7.83 -7.15
CA ASP A 78 -9.51 8.16 -6.16
C ASP A 78 -10.90 8.07 -6.78
N TYR A 79 -11.81 7.40 -6.07
CA TYR A 79 -13.16 7.15 -6.54
C TYR A 79 -14.15 7.98 -5.72
N ILE A 80 -15.05 8.68 -6.42
CA ILE A 80 -16.20 9.34 -5.78
C ILE A 80 -17.12 8.29 -5.16
N ASP A 81 -17.36 7.19 -5.89
CA ASP A 81 -18.06 6.00 -5.40
C ASP A 81 -17.14 4.79 -5.50
N TRP A 82 -16.66 4.30 -4.34
CA TRP A 82 -15.78 3.14 -4.30
C TRP A 82 -16.47 1.83 -4.72
N ALA A 83 -17.78 1.83 -4.97
CA ALA A 83 -18.43 0.71 -5.65
C ALA A 83 -17.82 0.44 -7.04
N ASP A 84 -17.39 1.49 -7.74
CA ASP A 84 -16.77 1.37 -9.07
C ASP A 84 -15.43 0.63 -8.99
N ALA A 85 -14.66 0.81 -7.91
CA ALA A 85 -13.43 0.07 -7.69
C ALA A 85 -13.70 -1.44 -7.50
N ILE A 86 -14.79 -1.80 -6.83
CA ILE A 86 -15.16 -3.21 -6.58
C ILE A 86 -15.59 -3.89 -7.88
N ASP A 87 -16.27 -3.17 -8.77
CA ASP A 87 -16.70 -3.69 -10.07
C ASP A 87 -15.53 -4.23 -10.91
N ILE A 88 -14.32 -3.68 -10.72
CA ILE A 88 -13.10 -4.11 -11.43
C ILE A 88 -12.73 -5.56 -11.07
N ILE A 89 -13.09 -6.04 -9.88
CA ILE A 89 -12.69 -7.38 -9.41
C ILE A 89 -13.41 -8.48 -10.19
N ASN A 90 -14.74 -8.39 -10.31
CA ASN A 90 -15.55 -9.45 -10.95
C ASN A 90 -16.90 -8.93 -11.48
N GLY A 91 -16.90 -7.72 -12.04
CA GLY A 91 -18.09 -7.06 -12.58
C GLY A 91 -19.10 -6.63 -11.52
N THR A 92 -20.29 -6.23 -11.96
CA THR A 92 -21.24 -5.46 -11.14
C THR A 92 -22.25 -6.31 -10.35
N ARG A 93 -22.21 -7.65 -10.50
CA ARG A 93 -23.25 -8.56 -9.95
C ARG A 93 -23.37 -8.47 -8.42
N TRP A 94 -22.29 -8.11 -7.73
CA TRP A 94 -22.28 -7.95 -6.27
C TRP A 94 -23.22 -6.83 -5.80
N ARG A 95 -23.46 -5.79 -6.62
CA ARG A 95 -24.36 -4.67 -6.29
C ARG A 95 -25.79 -5.11 -6.06
N THR A 96 -26.25 -6.18 -6.72
CA THR A 96 -27.61 -6.72 -6.53
C THR A 96 -27.64 -7.94 -5.61
N THR A 97 -26.55 -8.70 -5.54
CA THR A 97 -26.51 -9.97 -4.79
C THR A 97 -26.00 -9.84 -3.35
N HIS A 98 -25.12 -8.87 -3.10
CA HIS A 98 -24.44 -8.69 -1.81
C HIS A 98 -24.78 -7.35 -1.16
N LEU A 99 -24.65 -6.24 -1.88
CA LEU A 99 -24.86 -4.90 -1.31
C LEU A 99 -26.18 -4.72 -0.54
N PRO A 100 -27.34 -5.26 -0.99
CA PRO A 100 -28.59 -5.13 -0.23
C PRO A 100 -28.56 -5.79 1.15
N ARG A 101 -27.67 -6.76 1.39
CA ARG A 101 -27.52 -7.45 2.68
C ARG A 101 -26.80 -6.61 3.74
N PHE A 102 -26.20 -5.49 3.33
CA PHE A 102 -25.34 -4.66 4.18
C PHE A 102 -25.82 -3.21 4.29
N LYS A 103 -26.94 -2.88 3.65
CA LYS A 103 -27.64 -1.62 3.92
C LYS A 103 -28.24 -1.73 5.32
N SER A 104 -27.73 -0.96 6.27
CA SER A 104 -28.42 -0.80 7.55
C SER A 104 -29.72 -0.03 7.30
N GLU A 105 -30.82 -0.51 7.87
CA GLU A 105 -32.13 0.16 7.78
C GLU A 105 -32.12 1.52 8.50
N GLU A 106 -31.11 1.79 9.33
CA GLU A 106 -30.95 3.01 10.11
C GLU A 106 -29.71 3.80 9.66
N ASN A 107 -29.95 4.92 8.97
CA ASN A 107 -29.01 6.03 8.74
C ASN A 107 -27.84 5.82 7.75
N GLY A 108 -27.79 4.72 7.00
CA GLY A 108 -26.78 4.53 5.95
C GLY A 108 -25.35 4.34 6.47
N PHE A 109 -25.18 4.08 7.76
CA PHE A 109 -23.88 3.75 8.34
C PHE A 109 -23.59 2.26 8.15
N THR A 110 -22.46 1.94 7.53
CA THR A 110 -21.99 0.56 7.38
C THR A 110 -20.48 0.53 7.47
N ILE A 111 -19.97 -0.14 8.51
CA ILE A 111 -18.53 -0.22 8.74
C ILE A 111 -17.83 -0.81 7.52
N LEU A 112 -18.38 -1.90 6.96
CA LEU A 112 -17.73 -2.67 5.90
C LEU A 112 -17.82 -2.00 4.52
N PHE A 113 -18.95 -1.37 4.20
CA PHE A 113 -19.22 -0.80 2.87
C PHE A 113 -19.10 0.72 2.81
N GLY A 114 -18.61 1.36 3.88
CA GLY A 114 -18.34 2.78 3.88
C GLY A 114 -17.30 3.17 2.84
N GLY A 115 -17.58 4.24 2.09
CA GLY A 115 -16.85 4.66 0.89
C GLY A 115 -17.65 4.44 -0.41
N ILE A 116 -18.70 3.60 -0.35
CA ILE A 116 -19.74 3.58 -1.40
C ILE A 116 -20.63 4.80 -1.24
N GLU A 117 -21.15 5.31 -2.36
CA GLU A 117 -22.08 6.45 -2.36
C GLU A 117 -23.22 6.24 -1.36
N ASN A 118 -23.50 7.26 -0.55
CA ASN A 118 -24.52 7.27 0.51
C ASN A 118 -24.27 6.28 1.67
N LEU A 119 -23.09 5.65 1.75
CA LEU A 119 -22.71 4.74 2.83
C LEU A 119 -21.52 5.30 3.61
N GLN A 120 -21.73 5.59 4.90
CA GLN A 120 -20.70 6.17 5.76
C GLN A 120 -19.67 5.13 6.21
N GLY A 121 -18.40 5.55 6.30
CA GLY A 121 -17.26 4.74 6.73
C GLY A 121 -16.16 4.71 5.67
N SER A 122 -15.16 3.83 5.84
CA SER A 122 -14.00 3.77 4.92
C SER A 122 -13.40 2.37 4.72
N ALA A 123 -14.03 1.31 5.25
CA ALA A 123 -13.38 -0.01 5.20
C ALA A 123 -13.20 -0.51 3.76
N ILE A 124 -14.17 -0.25 2.87
CA ILE A 124 -14.06 -0.71 1.48
C ILE A 124 -12.88 -0.07 0.74
N ILE A 125 -12.60 1.20 1.05
CA ILE A 125 -11.46 1.95 0.53
C ILE A 125 -10.17 1.21 0.91
N ILE A 126 -10.03 0.85 2.19
CA ILE A 126 -8.84 0.13 2.69
C ILE A 126 -8.70 -1.24 2.04
N PHE A 127 -9.81 -1.99 1.87
CA PHE A 127 -9.80 -3.29 1.19
C PHE A 127 -9.39 -3.16 -0.27
N MET A 128 -9.91 -2.17 -0.99
CA MET A 128 -9.58 -1.95 -2.39
C MET A 128 -8.13 -1.52 -2.57
N ILE A 129 -7.60 -0.62 -1.73
CA ILE A 129 -6.18 -0.25 -1.75
C ILE A 129 -5.29 -1.49 -1.54
N ARG A 130 -5.65 -2.37 -0.60
CA ARG A 130 -4.93 -3.64 -0.37
C ARG A 130 -5.06 -4.61 -1.55
N TRP A 131 -6.20 -4.64 -2.22
CA TRP A 131 -6.40 -5.45 -3.41
C TRP A 131 -5.52 -4.97 -4.58
N PHE A 132 -5.48 -3.67 -4.84
CA PHE A 132 -4.59 -3.07 -5.84
C PHE A 132 -3.11 -3.35 -5.53
N LEU A 133 -2.69 -3.16 -4.27
CA LEU A 133 -1.35 -3.51 -3.82
C LEU A 133 -1.01 -4.99 -4.10
N LEU A 134 -1.95 -5.89 -3.78
CA LEU A 134 -1.76 -7.32 -4.00
C LEU A 134 -1.57 -7.66 -5.49
N ASN A 135 -2.27 -6.99 -6.39
CA ASN A 135 -2.05 -7.19 -7.83
C ASN A 135 -0.65 -6.76 -8.25
N HIS A 136 -0.18 -5.59 -7.82
CA HIS A 136 1.19 -5.15 -8.11
C HIS A 136 2.25 -6.11 -7.57
N ILE A 137 2.05 -6.65 -6.36
CA ILE A 137 2.98 -7.64 -5.78
C ILE A 137 2.98 -8.94 -6.60
N LYS A 138 1.83 -9.40 -7.09
CA LYS A 138 1.70 -10.64 -7.88
C LYS A 138 2.22 -10.51 -9.31
N GLU A 139 2.05 -9.35 -9.92
CA GLU A 139 2.46 -9.09 -11.30
C GLU A 139 3.94 -8.71 -11.42
N SER A 140 4.62 -8.51 -10.29
CA SER A 140 6.06 -8.23 -10.21
C SER A 140 6.83 -9.40 -9.60
N ASP A 141 8.15 -9.30 -9.63
CA ASP A 141 9.09 -10.25 -9.03
C ASP A 141 9.37 -9.96 -7.54
N ILE A 142 8.50 -9.16 -6.89
CA ILE A 142 8.70 -8.71 -5.51
C ILE A 142 8.70 -9.87 -4.50
N LEU A 143 7.85 -10.88 -4.71
CA LEU A 143 7.80 -12.06 -3.84
C LEU A 143 9.09 -12.90 -3.87
N GLU A 144 9.91 -12.77 -4.91
CA GLU A 144 11.21 -13.45 -5.00
C GLU A 144 12.31 -12.66 -4.26
N LYS A 145 12.17 -11.33 -4.23
CA LYS A 145 13.14 -10.38 -3.67
C LYS A 145 13.01 -10.19 -2.16
N TYR A 146 11.78 -10.23 -1.64
CA TYR A 146 11.48 -9.91 -0.24
C TYR A 146 10.80 -11.08 0.47
N ASP A 147 11.08 -11.25 1.76
CA ASP A 147 10.44 -12.23 2.64
C ASP A 147 9.55 -11.58 3.71
N THR A 148 9.85 -10.32 4.05
CA THR A 148 9.18 -9.58 5.12
C THR A 148 8.47 -8.37 4.54
N PHE A 149 7.16 -8.30 4.74
CA PHE A 149 6.31 -7.21 4.26
C PHE A 149 5.66 -6.50 5.44
N VAL A 150 5.94 -5.21 5.60
CA VAL A 150 5.31 -4.37 6.63
C VAL A 150 4.40 -3.36 5.95
N VAL A 151 3.09 -3.56 6.07
CA VAL A 151 2.09 -2.65 5.50
C VAL A 151 1.63 -1.68 6.56
N THR A 152 1.89 -0.39 6.36
CA THR A 152 1.58 0.67 7.32
C THR A 152 1.07 1.93 6.60
N ARG A 153 0.83 3.01 7.34
CA ARG A 153 0.24 4.25 6.82
C ARG A 153 1.23 5.39 6.81
N THR A 154 1.01 6.34 5.90
CA THR A 154 1.86 7.53 5.74
C THR A 154 1.80 8.48 6.94
N ASP A 155 0.72 8.42 7.72
CA ASP A 155 0.44 9.34 8.82
C ASP A 155 0.89 8.83 10.20
N HIS A 156 1.51 7.65 10.29
CA HIS A 156 2.07 7.15 11.53
C HIS A 156 3.38 7.86 11.91
N PHE A 157 3.50 8.23 13.19
CA PHE A 157 4.74 8.74 13.79
C PHE A 157 5.34 7.65 14.69
N TYR A 158 6.63 7.38 14.52
CA TYR A 158 7.34 6.33 15.26
C TYR A 158 8.26 6.97 16.30
N GLN A 159 7.98 6.72 17.58
CA GLN A 159 8.74 7.35 18.67
C GLN A 159 10.06 6.62 18.98
N CYS A 160 10.14 5.32 18.67
CA CYS A 160 11.29 4.47 18.99
C CYS A 160 11.57 3.47 17.86
N PRO A 161 12.81 2.93 17.75
CA PRO A 161 13.13 1.90 16.76
C PRO A 161 12.30 0.64 16.94
N HIS A 162 11.85 0.03 15.83
CA HIS A 162 11.18 -1.26 15.82
C HIS A 162 11.93 -2.23 14.92
N MET A 163 12.65 -3.19 15.52
CA MET A 163 13.40 -4.22 14.79
C MET A 163 12.47 -5.38 14.41
N PHE A 164 12.47 -5.79 13.15
CA PHE A 164 11.62 -6.90 12.68
C PHE A 164 12.10 -8.28 13.17
N THR A 165 13.38 -8.37 13.53
CA THR A 165 14.02 -9.61 14.00
C THR A 165 13.94 -9.81 15.51
N GLU A 166 13.63 -8.76 16.28
CA GLU A 166 13.36 -8.87 17.71
C GLU A 166 11.98 -9.52 17.88
N HIS A 167 11.97 -10.84 18.03
CA HIS A 167 10.81 -11.48 18.66
C HIS A 167 10.62 -10.82 20.02
N CYS A 168 9.39 -10.41 20.34
CA CYS A 168 9.03 -10.03 21.70
C CYS A 168 9.26 -11.23 22.64
N MET A 169 10.51 -11.43 23.07
CA MET A 169 10.80 -12.20 24.26
C MET A 169 10.38 -11.30 25.39
N GLY A 170 9.13 -11.48 25.84
CA GLY A 170 8.62 -10.82 27.02
C GLY A 170 9.60 -11.02 28.16
N THR A 171 10.07 -9.91 28.72
CA THR A 171 10.75 -9.86 30.01
C THR A 171 9.83 -10.34 31.12
#